data_AF-A0A935WW76-F1
#
_entry.id   AF-A0A935WW76-F1
#
_cell.length_a   1.000
_cell.length_b   1.000
_cell.length_c   1.000
_cell.angle_alpha   90.00
_cell.angle_beta   90.00
_cell.angle_gamma   90.00
#
_symmetry.space_group_name_H-M   'P 1'
#
loop_
_entity.id
_entity.type
_entity.pdbx_description
1 polymer ?
#
loop_
_entity_poly.entity_id
_entity_poly.type
_entity_poly.pdbx_seq_one_letter_code
_entity_poly.pdbx_strand_id
1 'polypeptide(L)'
;MTKTASTNPRNRRALRPAAVALLGLTWILAPHSARAEQPTEPTEPTEPTERALERVRAMSPEARAELQRRIAAFRALPAAEQRAILAAAKRWRALSPEEKAAIRQAHENFRNLKPRERARLRQQAETFRKLDPASKARLRARARQLREMSPEARAKLQRKIRAWRRLSNEERESIRQRVRRRPAPRAR
;
A
#
# COMPACT_ATOMS: atom_id res chain seq x y z
N MET A 1 12.35 -47.98 38.92
CA MET A 1 11.43 -47.63 37.82
C MET A 1 11.50 -46.13 37.57
N THR A 2 12.35 -45.72 36.63
CA THR A 2 12.68 -44.31 36.34
C THR A 2 11.72 -43.76 35.28
N LYS A 3 10.96 -42.72 35.62
CA LYS A 3 10.03 -42.04 34.69
C LYS A 3 10.78 -40.90 34.02
N THR A 4 10.97 -41.01 32.71
CA THR A 4 11.67 -40.05 31.86
C THR A 4 10.94 -38.70 31.81
N ALA A 5 11.70 -37.63 32.07
CA ALA A 5 11.26 -36.26 31.88
C ALA A 5 11.20 -35.92 30.39
N SER A 6 9.99 -35.74 29.84
CA SER A 6 9.78 -35.20 28.49
C SER A 6 9.62 -33.68 28.58
N THR A 7 10.75 -32.98 28.58
CA THR A 7 10.81 -31.52 28.43
C THR A 7 10.66 -31.18 26.95
N ASN A 8 9.47 -30.73 26.53
CA ASN A 8 9.22 -30.22 25.18
C ASN A 8 9.19 -28.68 25.20
N PRO A 9 10.26 -27.97 24.77
CA PRO A 9 10.24 -26.53 24.64
C PRO A 9 9.48 -26.12 23.37
N ARG A 10 8.17 -25.89 23.48
CA ARG A 10 7.38 -25.23 22.43
C ARG A 10 7.87 -23.81 22.21
N ASN A 11 8.76 -23.66 21.23
CA ASN A 11 9.00 -22.51 20.36
C ASN A 11 8.46 -21.16 20.86
N ARG A 12 9.22 -20.52 21.76
CA ARG A 12 9.16 -19.08 21.99
C ARG A 12 9.81 -18.35 20.81
N ARG A 13 9.10 -18.25 19.68
CA ARG A 13 9.44 -17.30 18.62
C ARG A 13 8.69 -16.01 18.87
N ALA A 14 9.42 -15.03 19.42
CA ALA A 14 8.99 -13.66 19.55
C ALA A 14 8.34 -13.18 18.25
N LEU A 15 7.05 -12.86 18.33
CA LEU A 15 6.32 -12.18 17.26
C LEU A 15 6.86 -10.75 17.17
N ARG A 16 7.91 -10.57 16.38
CA ARG A 16 8.27 -9.25 15.82
C ARG A 16 7.02 -8.72 15.11
N PRO A 17 6.51 -7.52 15.42
CA PRO A 17 5.39 -6.96 14.68
C PRO A 17 5.89 -6.60 13.28
N ALA A 18 5.75 -7.52 12.33
CA ALA A 18 5.68 -7.18 10.92
C ALA A 18 4.42 -6.33 10.75
N ALA A 19 4.58 -5.02 10.95
CA ALA A 19 3.62 -4.02 10.52
C ALA A 19 3.41 -4.27 9.03
N VAL A 20 2.25 -4.82 8.71
CA VAL A 20 1.84 -5.16 7.35
C VAL A 20 1.85 -3.87 6.54
N ALA A 21 2.94 -3.66 5.81
CA ALA A 21 3.07 -2.64 4.79
C ALA A 21 2.24 -3.08 3.57
N LEU A 22 0.92 -3.06 3.73
CA LEU A 22 -0.02 -2.80 2.63
C LEU A 22 0.00 -1.29 2.34
N LEU A 23 1.19 -0.76 2.05
CA LEU A 23 1.41 0.62 1.68
C LEU A 23 1.95 0.62 0.26
N GLY A 24 1.01 0.59 -0.67
CA GLY A 24 1.34 0.67 -2.08
C GLY A 24 0.17 0.85 -3.02
N LEU A 25 -1.05 1.21 -2.57
CA LEU A 25 -2.08 1.76 -3.47
C LEU A 25 -3.33 2.36 -2.80
N THR A 26 -3.21 3.03 -1.66
CA THR A 26 -4.37 3.76 -1.09
C THR A 26 -3.88 4.95 -0.29
N TRP A 27 -3.89 6.15 -0.85
CA TRP A 27 -4.21 7.40 -0.15
C TRP A 27 -4.28 8.53 -1.20
N ILE A 28 -5.51 8.89 -1.58
CA ILE A 28 -5.91 10.22 -2.06
C ILE A 28 -6.99 10.68 -1.06
N LEU A 29 -7.06 12.00 -0.83
CA LEU A 29 -7.78 12.82 0.19
C LEU A 29 -6.92 13.07 1.45
N ALA A 30 -6.61 14.29 1.91
CA ALA A 30 -6.93 15.70 1.59
C ALA A 30 -6.05 16.61 2.52
N PRO A 31 -6.22 17.95 2.64
CA PRO A 31 -6.43 19.03 1.68
C PRO A 31 -5.14 19.86 1.45
N HIS A 32 -5.15 20.64 0.38
CA HIS A 32 -4.15 21.64 0.01
C HIS A 32 -4.12 22.76 1.08
N SER A 33 -3.07 22.80 1.91
CA SER A 33 -2.74 24.04 2.64
C SER A 33 -1.74 24.79 1.79
N ALA A 34 -2.22 25.91 1.27
CA ALA A 34 -1.51 26.82 0.40
C ALA A 34 -0.13 27.17 0.97
N ARG A 35 0.92 26.76 0.24
CA ARG A 35 2.08 27.61 0.08
C ARG A 35 2.08 28.03 -1.37
N ALA A 36 1.84 29.32 -1.59
CA ALA A 36 1.87 29.97 -2.88
C ALA A 36 3.29 29.89 -3.44
N GLU A 37 3.60 28.80 -4.13
CA GLU A 37 4.59 28.79 -5.19
C GLU A 37 3.82 28.77 -6.49
N GLN A 38 4.17 29.72 -7.35
CA GLN A 38 3.41 30.17 -8.50
C GLN A 38 3.04 29.01 -9.45
N PRO A 39 1.83 29.00 -10.03
CA PRO A 39 1.48 28.04 -11.06
C PRO A 39 2.29 28.37 -12.32
N THR A 40 3.44 27.74 -12.50
CA THR A 40 3.98 27.58 -13.85
C THR A 40 3.00 26.66 -14.58
N GLU A 41 2.24 27.24 -15.50
CA GLU A 41 1.46 26.47 -16.44
C GLU A 41 2.37 25.39 -17.05
N PRO A 42 1.98 24.11 -17.07
CA PRO A 42 2.70 23.14 -17.85
C PRO A 42 2.41 23.43 -19.32
N THR A 43 3.22 24.28 -19.94
CA THR A 43 3.39 24.26 -21.40
C THR A 43 3.82 22.83 -21.71
N GLU A 44 2.95 22.01 -22.28
CA GLU A 44 3.38 20.73 -22.85
C GLU A 44 4.17 21.06 -24.12
N PRO A 45 5.50 20.87 -24.18
CA PRO A 45 6.15 20.84 -25.45
C PRO A 45 5.90 19.45 -26.03
N THR A 46 5.17 19.40 -27.14
CA THR A 46 5.03 18.20 -27.99
C THR A 46 6.39 17.77 -28.58
N GLU A 47 7.39 18.66 -28.52
CA GLU A 47 8.76 18.42 -28.94
C GLU A 47 9.67 18.01 -27.76
N PRO A 48 10.51 16.96 -27.91
CA PRO A 48 11.50 16.62 -26.90
C PRO A 48 12.48 17.79 -26.73
N THR A 49 12.45 18.43 -25.56
CA THR A 49 13.39 19.51 -25.19
C THR A 49 14.84 19.16 -25.56
N GLU A 50 15.62 20.13 -26.03
CA GLU A 50 17.03 19.92 -26.41
C GLU A 50 17.83 19.21 -25.30
N ARG A 51 17.58 19.59 -24.04
CA ARG A 51 18.17 18.93 -22.85
C ARG A 51 17.84 17.44 -22.73
N ALA A 52 16.65 17.01 -23.17
CA ALA A 52 16.29 15.59 -23.19
C ALA A 52 17.02 14.84 -24.32
N LEU A 53 17.16 15.48 -25.48
CA LEU A 53 17.89 14.93 -26.63
C LEU A 53 19.39 14.81 -26.34
N GLU A 54 20.00 15.83 -25.72
CA GLU A 54 21.39 15.78 -25.25
C GLU A 54 21.62 14.63 -24.27
N ARG A 55 20.70 14.44 -23.31
CA ARG A 55 20.77 13.32 -22.36
C ARG A 55 20.75 11.97 -23.06
N VAL A 56 19.90 11.81 -24.08
CA VAL A 56 19.85 10.57 -24.88
C VAL A 56 21.11 10.41 -25.73
N ARG A 57 21.65 11.49 -26.33
CA ARG A 57 22.89 11.46 -27.11
C ARG A 57 24.11 11.11 -26.25
N ALA A 58 24.13 11.55 -24.99
CA ALA A 58 25.17 11.25 -24.02
C ALA A 58 25.07 9.83 -23.43
N MET A 59 24.01 9.06 -23.71
CA MET A 59 23.89 7.67 -23.25
C MET A 59 24.73 6.71 -24.09
N SER A 60 25.22 5.64 -23.46
CA SER A 60 25.93 4.58 -24.18
C SER A 60 25.04 3.94 -25.26
N PRO A 61 25.64 3.32 -26.31
CA PRO A 61 24.88 2.60 -27.34
C PRO A 61 23.91 1.56 -26.75
N GLU A 62 24.33 0.83 -25.73
CA GLU A 62 23.52 -0.20 -25.05
C GLU A 62 22.33 0.43 -24.33
N ALA A 63 22.56 1.54 -23.61
CA ALA A 63 21.52 2.24 -22.88
C ALA A 63 20.48 2.88 -23.84
N ARG A 64 20.92 3.37 -25.01
CA ARG A 64 20.02 3.84 -26.08
C ARG A 64 19.20 2.70 -26.69
N ALA A 65 19.82 1.55 -26.96
CA ALA A 65 19.13 0.37 -27.47
C ALA A 65 18.06 -0.14 -26.49
N GLU A 66 18.36 -0.18 -25.19
CA GLU A 66 17.39 -0.55 -24.15
C GLU A 66 16.24 0.45 -24.05
N LEU A 67 16.52 1.76 -24.14
CA LEU A 67 15.49 2.80 -24.18
C LEU A 67 14.56 2.61 -25.39
N GLN A 68 15.11 2.36 -26.58
CA GLN A 68 14.33 2.10 -27.79
C GLN A 68 13.45 0.86 -27.64
N ARG A 69 13.99 -0.24 -27.08
CA ARG A 69 13.21 -1.45 -26.80
C ARG A 69 12.03 -1.17 -25.87
N ARG A 70 12.23 -0.41 -24.81
CA ARG A 70 11.16 -0.02 -23.86
C ARG A 70 10.10 0.85 -24.52
N ILE A 71 10.50 1.79 -25.36
CA ILE A 71 9.57 2.64 -26.13
C ILE A 71 8.75 1.80 -27.10
N ALA A 72 9.38 0.88 -27.83
CA ALA A 72 8.69 -0.04 -28.73
C ALA A 72 7.70 -0.92 -27.96
N ALA A 73 8.11 -1.49 -26.83
CA ALA A 73 7.23 -2.28 -25.95
C ALA A 73 6.04 -1.45 -25.44
N PHE A 74 6.26 -0.20 -25.04
CA PHE A 74 5.18 0.69 -24.60
C PHE A 74 4.20 1.01 -25.73
N ARG A 75 4.69 1.30 -26.93
CA ARG A 75 3.85 1.58 -28.11
C ARG A 75 3.02 0.38 -28.54
N ALA A 76 3.51 -0.83 -28.31
CA ALA A 76 2.80 -2.08 -28.58
C ALA A 76 1.67 -2.38 -27.58
N LEU A 77 1.60 -1.69 -26.45
CA LEU A 77 0.53 -1.90 -25.46
C LEU A 77 -0.82 -1.38 -25.98
N PRO A 78 -1.96 -1.95 -25.53
CA PRO A 78 -3.28 -1.38 -25.80
C PRO A 78 -3.40 0.08 -25.33
N ALA A 79 -4.18 0.89 -26.05
CA ALA A 79 -4.33 2.33 -25.74
C ALA A 79 -4.78 2.61 -24.29
N ALA A 80 -5.62 1.75 -23.71
CA ALA A 80 -6.05 1.86 -22.31
C ALA A 80 -4.88 1.70 -21.33
N GLU A 81 -3.96 0.76 -21.60
CA GLU A 81 -2.77 0.53 -20.77
C GLU A 81 -1.77 1.68 -20.92
N GLN A 82 -1.55 2.16 -22.15
CA GLN A 82 -0.73 3.33 -22.40
C GLN A 82 -1.22 4.54 -21.59
N ARG A 83 -2.52 4.82 -21.63
CA ARG A 83 -3.15 5.88 -20.82
C ARG A 83 -2.93 5.68 -19.32
N ALA A 84 -3.08 4.44 -18.83
CA ALA A 84 -2.88 4.14 -17.41
C ALA A 84 -1.43 4.40 -16.96
N ILE A 85 -0.45 4.02 -17.78
CA ILE A 85 0.97 4.25 -17.53
C ILE A 85 1.29 5.76 -17.56
N LEU A 86 0.81 6.50 -18.56
CA LEU A 86 0.99 7.95 -18.64
C LEU A 86 0.36 8.67 -17.44
N ALA A 87 -0.84 8.28 -17.03
CA ALA A 87 -1.49 8.82 -15.84
C ALA A 87 -0.73 8.47 -14.55
N ALA A 88 -0.10 7.29 -14.47
CA ALA A 88 0.78 6.94 -13.35
C ALA A 88 2.06 7.80 -13.34
N ALA A 89 2.67 8.02 -14.50
CA ALA A 89 3.85 8.87 -14.64
C ALA A 89 3.56 10.34 -14.27
N LYS A 90 2.41 10.88 -14.67
CA LYS A 90 1.97 12.23 -14.27
C LYS A 90 1.80 12.34 -12.76
N ARG A 91 1.12 11.37 -12.14
CA ARG A 91 0.96 11.31 -10.68
C ARG A 91 2.30 11.24 -9.96
N TRP A 92 3.22 10.39 -10.44
CA TRP A 92 4.56 10.27 -9.87
C TRP A 92 5.35 11.57 -9.93
N ARG A 93 5.30 12.29 -11.06
CA ARG A 93 5.96 13.59 -11.21
C ARG A 93 5.47 14.60 -10.18
N ALA A 94 4.16 14.62 -9.93
CA ALA A 94 3.50 15.51 -8.97
C ALA A 94 3.75 15.19 -7.48
N LEU A 95 4.35 14.05 -7.15
CA LEU A 95 4.68 13.71 -5.76
C LEU A 95 5.84 14.56 -5.22
N SER A 96 5.81 14.87 -3.92
CA SER A 96 6.91 15.53 -3.23
C SER A 96 8.14 14.61 -3.15
N PRO A 97 9.35 15.16 -2.92
CA PRO A 97 10.56 14.37 -2.71
C PRO A 97 10.42 13.34 -1.58
N GLU A 98 9.75 13.70 -0.49
CA GLU A 98 9.49 12.85 0.69
C GLU A 98 8.54 11.71 0.34
N GLU A 99 7.46 12.01 -0.40
CA GLU A 99 6.52 10.99 -0.88
C GLU A 99 7.21 9.99 -1.82
N LYS A 100 8.03 10.51 -2.76
CA LYS A 100 8.84 9.67 -3.64
C LYS A 100 9.81 8.80 -2.84
N ALA A 101 10.45 9.33 -1.80
CA ALA A 101 11.35 8.58 -0.91
C ALA A 101 10.61 7.47 -0.15
N ALA A 102 9.43 7.78 0.41
CA ALA A 102 8.60 6.80 1.09
C ALA A 102 8.20 5.64 0.16
N ILE A 103 7.87 5.94 -1.11
CA ILE A 103 7.52 4.90 -2.08
C ILE A 103 8.76 4.07 -2.48
N ARG A 104 9.93 4.69 -2.66
CA ARG A 104 11.18 3.95 -2.90
C ARG A 104 11.49 2.98 -1.77
N GLN A 105 11.40 3.45 -0.53
CA GLN A 105 11.61 2.60 0.65
C GLN A 105 10.60 1.45 0.72
N ALA A 106 9.32 1.72 0.45
CA ALA A 106 8.29 0.68 0.42
C ALA A 106 8.58 -0.38 -0.67
N HIS A 107 9.07 0.05 -1.83
CA HIS A 107 9.45 -0.82 -2.92
C HIS A 107 10.68 -1.69 -2.59
N GLU A 108 11.70 -1.12 -1.95
CA GLU A 108 12.88 -1.86 -1.47
C GLU A 108 12.48 -2.90 -0.42
N ASN A 109 11.66 -2.51 0.55
CA ASN A 109 11.12 -3.44 1.53
C ASN A 109 10.38 -4.59 0.85
N PHE A 110 9.54 -4.31 -0.14
CA PHE A 110 8.84 -5.33 -0.92
C PHE A 110 9.80 -6.26 -1.70
N ARG A 111 10.85 -5.72 -2.29
CA ARG A 111 11.87 -6.51 -2.99
C ARG A 111 12.62 -7.46 -2.05
N ASN A 112 12.86 -7.02 -0.82
CA ASN A 112 13.57 -7.79 0.21
C ASN A 112 12.69 -8.85 0.90
N LEU A 113 11.38 -8.88 0.65
CA LEU A 113 10.49 -9.93 1.16
C LEU A 113 10.81 -11.29 0.55
N LYS A 114 10.55 -12.36 1.30
CA LYS A 114 10.70 -13.72 0.78
C LYS A 114 9.72 -13.97 -0.37
N PRO A 115 10.04 -14.85 -1.34
CA PRO A 115 9.19 -15.10 -2.50
C PRO A 115 7.73 -15.42 -2.14
N ARG A 116 7.51 -16.23 -1.10
CA ARG A 116 6.16 -16.58 -0.60
C ARG A 116 5.40 -15.37 -0.07
N GLU A 117 6.07 -14.46 0.62
CA GLU A 117 5.46 -13.23 1.15
C GLU A 117 5.12 -12.26 0.03
N ARG A 118 6.00 -12.13 -0.96
CA ARG A 118 5.75 -11.36 -2.18
C ARG A 118 4.54 -11.89 -2.95
N ALA A 119 4.44 -13.21 -3.13
CA ALA A 119 3.29 -13.84 -3.78
C ALA A 119 1.99 -13.55 -3.03
N ARG A 120 1.99 -13.67 -1.70
CA ARG A 120 0.83 -13.33 -0.87
C ARG A 120 0.39 -11.88 -1.04
N LEU A 121 1.34 -10.94 -1.03
CA LEU A 121 1.02 -9.51 -1.22
C LEU A 121 0.47 -9.22 -2.62
N ARG A 122 1.01 -9.88 -3.66
CA ARG A 122 0.47 -9.77 -5.04
C ARG A 122 -0.97 -10.25 -5.09
N GLN A 123 -1.27 -11.42 -4.51
CA GLN A 123 -2.63 -11.95 -4.45
C GLN A 123 -3.59 -10.98 -3.73
N GLN A 124 -3.16 -10.41 -2.60
CA GLN A 124 -3.96 -9.42 -1.88
C GLN A 124 -4.20 -8.15 -2.70
N ALA A 125 -3.21 -7.69 -3.45
CA ALA A 125 -3.33 -6.54 -4.34
C ALA A 125 -4.31 -6.83 -5.50
N GLU A 126 -4.29 -8.04 -6.06
CA GLU A 126 -5.26 -8.46 -7.09
C GLU A 126 -6.68 -8.50 -6.54
N THR A 127 -6.89 -9.09 -5.36
CA THR A 127 -8.21 -9.07 -4.69
C THR A 127 -8.68 -7.64 -4.47
N PHE A 128 -7.80 -6.76 -3.98
CA PHE A 128 -8.13 -5.35 -3.79
C PHE A 128 -8.50 -4.64 -5.10
N ARG A 129 -7.82 -4.94 -6.22
CA ARG A 129 -8.13 -4.38 -7.53
C ARG A 129 -9.53 -4.78 -8.02
N LYS A 130 -9.96 -6.00 -7.70
CA LYS A 130 -11.28 -6.53 -8.07
C LYS A 130 -12.43 -6.01 -7.20
N LEU A 131 -12.15 -5.39 -6.05
CA LEU A 131 -13.19 -4.79 -5.21
C LEU A 131 -13.93 -3.65 -5.93
N ASP A 132 -15.22 -3.49 -5.64
CA ASP A 132 -16.00 -2.36 -6.10
C ASP A 132 -15.49 -1.02 -5.50
N PRO A 133 -15.80 0.13 -6.13
CA PRO A 133 -15.34 1.43 -5.67
C PRO A 133 -15.73 1.76 -4.22
N ALA A 134 -16.91 1.37 -3.76
CA ALA A 134 -17.39 1.67 -2.41
C ALA A 134 -16.63 0.83 -1.36
N SER A 135 -16.39 -0.45 -1.62
CA SER A 135 -15.57 -1.31 -0.77
C SER A 135 -14.12 -0.82 -0.71
N LYS A 136 -13.55 -0.41 -1.85
CA LYS A 136 -12.24 0.24 -1.89
C LYS A 136 -12.23 1.47 -0.99
N ALA A 137 -13.18 2.39 -1.16
CA ALA A 137 -13.26 3.62 -0.38
C ALA A 137 -13.35 3.35 1.14
N ARG A 138 -14.17 2.39 1.55
CA ARG A 138 -14.26 1.95 2.96
C ARG A 138 -12.93 1.43 3.49
N LEU A 139 -12.23 0.60 2.72
CA LEU A 139 -10.92 0.09 3.14
C LEU A 139 -9.89 1.21 3.24
N ARG A 140 -9.88 2.15 2.29
CA ARG A 140 -9.00 3.34 2.33
C ARG A 140 -9.27 4.14 3.61
N ALA A 141 -10.53 4.45 3.91
CA ALA A 141 -10.93 5.20 5.11
C ALA A 141 -10.45 4.53 6.41
N ARG A 142 -10.62 3.21 6.54
CA ARG A 142 -10.13 2.46 7.71
C ARG A 142 -8.62 2.48 7.83
N ALA A 143 -7.90 2.35 6.70
CA ALA A 143 -6.45 2.45 6.68
C ALA A 143 -5.98 3.86 7.10
N ARG A 144 -6.71 4.91 6.69
CA ARG A 144 -6.45 6.29 7.13
C ARG A 144 -6.55 6.43 8.64
N GLN A 145 -7.70 6.03 9.17
CA GLN A 145 -7.99 6.10 10.59
C GLN A 145 -6.92 5.35 11.41
N LEU A 146 -6.49 4.18 10.96
CA LEU A 146 -5.43 3.44 11.64
C LEU A 146 -4.06 4.15 11.61
N ARG A 147 -3.75 4.84 10.50
CA ARG A 147 -2.52 5.63 10.36
C ARG A 147 -2.56 6.88 11.24
N GLU A 148 -3.71 7.51 11.39
CA GLU A 148 -3.91 8.70 12.22
C GLU A 148 -4.02 8.37 13.72
N MET A 149 -4.37 7.13 14.08
CA MET A 149 -4.41 6.69 15.47
C MET A 149 -3.06 6.90 16.18
N SER A 150 -3.13 7.39 17.42
CA SER A 150 -1.97 7.45 18.31
C SER A 150 -1.40 6.06 18.58
N PRO A 151 -0.10 5.95 18.93
CA PRO A 151 0.52 4.67 19.29
C PRO A 151 -0.26 3.90 20.37
N GLU A 152 -0.78 4.61 21.38
CA GLU A 152 -1.57 4.03 22.45
C GLU A 152 -2.92 3.49 21.95
N ALA A 153 -3.63 4.25 21.11
CA ALA A 153 -4.88 3.81 20.50
C ALA A 153 -4.68 2.55 19.65
N ARG A 154 -3.58 2.49 18.87
CA ARG A 154 -3.20 1.28 18.13
C ARG A 154 -2.89 0.11 19.06
N ALA A 155 -2.16 0.32 20.15
CA ALA A 155 -1.86 -0.73 21.12
C ALA A 155 -3.14 -1.28 21.77
N LYS A 156 -4.08 -0.41 22.13
CA LYS A 156 -5.41 -0.79 22.66
C LYS A 156 -6.20 -1.60 21.65
N LEU A 157 -6.22 -1.18 20.38
CA LEU A 157 -6.87 -1.93 19.30
C LEU A 157 -6.25 -3.32 19.13
N GLN A 158 -4.92 -3.43 19.13
CA GLN A 158 -4.25 -4.72 19.05
C GLN A 158 -4.58 -5.64 20.22
N ARG A 159 -4.66 -5.12 21.45
CA ARG A 159 -5.09 -5.90 22.62
C ARG A 159 -6.50 -6.45 22.43
N LYS A 160 -7.44 -5.62 21.96
CA LYS A 160 -8.82 -6.04 21.68
C LYS A 160 -8.87 -7.14 20.61
N ILE A 161 -8.12 -6.98 19.51
CA ILE A 161 -8.05 -8.00 18.44
C ILE A 161 -7.49 -9.32 18.98
N ARG A 162 -6.45 -9.28 19.82
CA ARG A 162 -5.89 -10.48 20.44
C ARG A 162 -6.89 -11.17 21.35
N ALA A 163 -7.60 -10.42 22.20
CA ALA A 163 -8.66 -10.96 23.05
C ALA A 163 -9.77 -11.61 22.21
N TRP A 164 -10.25 -10.92 21.17
CA TRP A 164 -11.28 -11.45 20.27
C TRP A 164 -10.88 -12.76 19.58
N ARG A 165 -9.62 -12.87 19.15
CA ARG A 165 -9.09 -14.09 18.51
C ARG A 165 -9.01 -15.28 19.46
N ARG A 166 -8.97 -15.06 20.78
CA ARG A 166 -8.95 -16.12 21.79
C ARG A 166 -10.35 -16.67 22.09
N LEU A 167 -11.40 -15.90 21.82
CA LEU A 167 -12.78 -16.33 22.03
C LEU A 167 -13.15 -17.49 21.08
N SER A 168 -13.96 -18.42 21.59
CA SER A 168 -14.60 -19.48 20.81
C SER A 168 -15.62 -18.92 19.81
N ASN A 169 -16.11 -19.74 18.88
CA ASN A 169 -17.12 -19.29 17.92
C ASN A 169 -18.46 -18.98 18.61
N GLU A 170 -18.83 -19.77 19.61
CA GLU A 170 -20.03 -19.61 20.43
C GLU A 170 -19.97 -18.31 21.25
N GLU A 171 -18.82 -18.02 21.87
CA GLU A 171 -18.60 -16.77 22.60
C GLU A 171 -18.68 -15.55 21.68
N ARG A 172 -18.12 -15.65 20.46
CA ARG A 172 -18.24 -14.57 19.46
C ARG A 172 -19.67 -14.37 18.99
N GLU A 173 -20.44 -15.45 18.84
CA GLU A 173 -21.84 -15.38 18.44
C GLU A 173 -22.70 -14.77 19.54
N SER A 174 -22.50 -15.16 20.80
CA SER A 174 -23.23 -14.57 21.92
C SER A 174 -22.98 -13.07 22.05
N ILE A 175 -21.74 -12.61 21.84
CA ILE A 175 -21.42 -11.18 21.81
C ILE A 175 -22.11 -10.49 20.61
N ARG A 176 -22.08 -11.09 19.42
CA ARG A 176 -22.77 -10.54 18.24
C ARG A 176 -24.27 -10.41 18.47
N GLN A 177 -24.90 -11.42 19.07
CA GLN A 177 -26.32 -11.38 19.43
C GLN A 177 -26.62 -10.29 20.46
N ARG A 178 -25.78 -10.15 21.49
CA ARG A 178 -25.92 -9.07 22.49
C ARG A 178 -25.81 -7.68 21.86
N VAL A 179 -24.88 -7.48 20.93
CA VAL A 179 -24.75 -6.21 20.20
C VAL A 179 -25.95 -5.96 19.30
N ARG A 180 -26.46 -6.98 18.61
CA ARG A 180 -27.66 -6.89 17.75
C ARG A 180 -28.94 -6.59 18.54
N ARG A 181 -29.06 -7.14 19.75
CA ARG A 181 -30.21 -6.94 20.65
C ARG A 181 -30.15 -5.63 21.42
N ARG A 182 -29.02 -4.91 21.42
CA ARG A 182 -28.92 -3.61 22.08
C ARG A 182 -29.61 -2.57 21.19
N PRO A 183 -30.72 -1.93 21.63
CA PRO A 183 -31.32 -0.85 20.85
C PRO A 183 -30.30 0.26 20.65
N ALA A 184 -30.28 0.86 19.45
CA ALA A 184 -29.41 1.99 19.15
C ALA A 184 -29.58 3.06 20.24
N PRO A 185 -28.50 3.69 20.72
CA PRO A 185 -28.63 4.76 21.70
C PRO A 185 -29.60 5.79 21.14
N ARG A 186 -30.71 6.02 21.84
CA ARG A 186 -31.66 7.07 21.47
C ARG A 186 -30.87 8.38 21.48
N ALA A 187 -30.74 9.01 20.32
CA ALA A 187 -30.22 10.36 20.24
C ALA A 187 -31.12 11.23 21.14
N ARG A 188 -30.51 11.86 22.14
CA ARG A 188 -31.14 12.93 22.91
C ARG A 188 -30.84 14.24 22.22
#